data_AF-A0A377LSA6-F1
#
_entry.id   AF-A0A377LSA6-F1
#
_cell.length_a   1.000
_cell.length_b   1.000
_cell.length_c   1.000
_cell.angle_alpha   90.00
_cell.angle_beta   90.00
_cell.angle_gamma   90.00
#
_symmetry.space_group_name_H-M   'P 1'
#
loop_
_entity.id
_entity.type
_entity.pdbx_description
1 polymer ?
#
loop_
_entity_poly.entity_id
_entity_poly.type
_entity_poly.pdbx_seq_one_letter_code
_entity_poly.pdbx_strand_id
1 'polypeptide(L)'
;MTAEITRHVLLLSRWKATDLFLKDIQVLISELSMVEATPELRALAGEEGASEPYRFLMKKLRSQLMATQAWLEARLKGQRLPKPEGLLSQNEQLWEPLYACYKSLQACGMGIIANGELLDTLRRVKCFGVPLVRIDVRQESTRHTEALGELTRYLGIGDYESWSEADKQAFLIRELNSKRPLLPRNWEPSNETREVLNTCKAIVDAPKGSVAAYVISMAKTPSDVLAVHLLLKEAGIDYALPVAPLFETLDDLNNANDVMTQLLNIDWYRGFIQGKQMVMIGYSDSAKDAGVMAASWAQYQAQDALIKTCEKAGIELTLFHGRGGSIGRGGAPAHAALLSQPPGSLKGGLRVTEQGEMIRFKYGLPEVTISSLSLYTSAILEANLLPPPEPKESWCRIMDELSDISCDLYRGYVRENKDFVPYFRSATPEQELGKLPLGSRPAKRRPTGGVESLRAIPWIFAWTQNRLMLPAWLGAGAALQKVVEDGKQNELETMCRDWPFFSTRLGMLEMVFSKADLWLAEYYDQRLVKPELWGAG
;
A
#
# COMPACT_ATOMS: atom_id res chain seq x y z
N MET A 1 -15.26 -2.55 7.66
CA MET A 1 -14.11 -2.64 8.60
C MET A 1 -14.26 -1.47 9.53
N THR A 2 -14.52 -1.72 10.82
CA THR A 2 -14.74 -0.68 11.83
C THR A 2 -13.48 -0.44 12.65
N ALA A 3 -13.44 0.65 13.40
CA ALA A 3 -12.34 0.94 14.33
C ALA A 3 -12.12 -0.18 15.37
N GLU A 4 -13.19 -0.89 15.78
CA GLU A 4 -13.10 -2.03 16.69
C GLU A 4 -12.36 -3.22 16.06
N ILE A 5 -12.65 -3.53 14.80
CA ILE A 5 -11.92 -4.58 14.07
C ILE A 5 -10.44 -4.22 13.94
N THR A 6 -10.12 -2.95 13.68
CA THR A 6 -8.73 -2.48 13.66
C THR A 6 -8.04 -2.73 15.00
N ARG A 7 -8.67 -2.37 16.13
CA ARG A 7 -8.12 -2.65 17.47
C ARG A 7 -7.94 -4.15 17.70
N HIS A 8 -8.92 -4.97 17.31
CA HIS A 8 -8.86 -6.42 17.46
C HIS A 8 -7.69 -7.02 16.69
N VAL A 9 -7.53 -6.66 15.41
CA VAL A 9 -6.44 -7.18 14.57
C VAL A 9 -5.06 -6.74 15.08
N LEU A 10 -4.93 -5.49 15.55
CA LEU A 10 -3.69 -5.00 16.16
C LEU A 10 -3.28 -5.81 17.41
N LEU A 11 -4.25 -6.23 18.22
CA LEU A 11 -3.99 -7.12 19.36
C LEU A 11 -3.66 -8.54 18.91
N LEU A 12 -4.38 -9.06 17.93
CA LEU A 12 -4.20 -10.42 17.41
C LEU A 12 -2.81 -10.61 16.78
N SER A 13 -2.34 -9.63 15.99
CA SER A 13 -1.00 -9.69 15.39
C SER A 13 0.10 -9.73 16.46
N ARG A 14 -0.03 -8.93 17.52
CA ARG A 14 0.90 -8.95 18.67
C ARG A 14 0.88 -10.30 19.39
N TRP A 15 -0.31 -10.88 19.58
CA TRP A 15 -0.44 -12.19 20.20
C TRP A 15 0.25 -13.26 19.36
N LYS A 16 0.06 -13.22 18.04
CA LYS A 16 0.72 -14.16 17.14
C LYS A 16 2.24 -13.95 17.09
N ALA A 17 2.71 -12.71 17.19
CA ALA A 17 4.14 -12.41 17.35
C ALA A 17 4.70 -13.12 18.58
N THR A 18 4.01 -13.04 19.73
CA THR A 18 4.46 -13.71 20.96
C THR A 18 4.52 -15.23 20.81
N ASP A 19 3.55 -15.86 20.16
CA ASP A 19 3.56 -17.32 19.89
C ASP A 19 4.77 -17.74 19.03
N LEU A 20 5.11 -16.96 18.01
CA LEU A 20 6.24 -17.26 17.14
C LEU A 20 7.59 -17.01 17.83
N PHE A 21 7.76 -15.85 18.48
CA PHE A 21 9.00 -15.56 19.21
C PHE A 21 9.21 -16.50 20.40
N LEU A 22 8.16 -17.00 21.05
CA LEU A 22 8.32 -18.00 22.11
C LEU A 22 9.01 -19.27 21.61
N LYS A 23 8.75 -19.69 20.36
CA LYS A 23 9.40 -20.86 19.75
C LYS A 23 10.89 -20.59 19.53
N ASP A 24 11.22 -19.45 18.93
CA ASP A 24 12.60 -19.02 18.70
C ASP A 24 13.37 -18.92 20.03
N ILE A 25 12.81 -18.23 21.03
CA ILE A 25 13.45 -18.08 22.35
C ILE A 25 13.63 -19.42 23.06
N GLN A 26 12.70 -20.37 22.90
CA GLN A 26 12.83 -21.70 23.52
C GLN A 26 14.00 -22.51 22.94
N VAL A 27 14.28 -22.38 21.64
CA VAL A 27 15.49 -22.93 21.01
C VAL A 27 16.74 -22.27 21.62
N LEU A 28 16.77 -20.94 21.66
CA LEU A 28 17.92 -20.19 22.20
C LEU A 28 18.20 -20.49 23.68
N ILE A 29 17.17 -20.69 24.51
CA ILE A 29 17.35 -21.13 25.92
C ILE A 29 18.10 -22.46 25.99
N SER A 30 17.78 -23.38 25.09
CA SER A 30 18.35 -24.72 25.09
C SER A 30 19.80 -24.69 24.60
N GLU A 31 20.05 -24.01 23.49
CA GLU A 31 21.34 -24.00 22.80
C GLU A 31 22.39 -23.06 23.42
N LEU A 32 21.98 -21.88 23.92
CA LEU A 32 22.89 -20.88 24.50
C LEU A 32 23.28 -21.23 25.95
N SER A 33 23.94 -22.38 26.10
CA SER A 33 24.40 -22.97 27.36
C SER A 33 25.77 -22.47 27.83
N MET A 34 26.41 -21.61 27.05
CA MET A 34 27.79 -21.18 27.25
C MET A 34 27.94 -20.34 28.52
N VAL A 35 29.08 -20.51 29.20
CA VAL A 35 29.40 -19.81 30.46
C VAL A 35 30.32 -18.61 30.22
N GLU A 36 31.18 -18.70 29.19
CA GLU A 36 32.09 -17.63 28.83
C GLU A 36 31.33 -16.46 28.20
N ALA A 37 31.45 -15.29 28.81
CA ALA A 37 30.70 -14.09 28.48
C ALA A 37 31.50 -12.84 28.82
N THR A 38 31.27 -11.77 28.07
CA THR A 38 31.93 -10.49 28.30
C THR A 38 31.46 -9.86 29.63
N PRO A 39 32.25 -8.95 30.21
CA PRO A 39 31.86 -8.24 31.44
C PRO A 39 30.50 -7.56 31.34
N GLU A 40 30.17 -6.98 30.17
CA GLU A 40 28.90 -6.28 29.94
C GLU A 40 27.70 -7.24 29.99
N LEU A 41 27.82 -8.43 29.38
CA LEU A 41 26.74 -9.42 29.44
C LEU A 41 26.57 -9.97 30.85
N ARG A 42 27.67 -10.21 31.57
CA ARG A 42 27.63 -10.65 32.97
C ARG A 42 26.95 -9.61 33.85
N ALA A 43 27.26 -8.33 33.67
CA ALA A 43 26.60 -7.24 34.37
C ALA A 43 25.09 -7.19 34.07
N LEU A 44 24.69 -7.42 32.81
CA LEU A 44 23.28 -7.46 32.42
C LEU A 44 22.52 -8.67 33.00
N ALA A 45 23.19 -9.82 33.12
CA ALA A 45 22.64 -11.03 33.74
C ALA A 45 22.61 -10.96 35.27
N GLY A 46 23.49 -10.17 35.89
CA GLY A 46 23.62 -10.04 37.34
C GLY A 46 24.18 -11.30 38.00
N GLU A 47 24.21 -11.31 39.33
CA GLU A 47 24.75 -12.43 40.12
C GLU A 47 23.95 -13.72 39.93
N GLU A 48 22.61 -13.62 39.88
CA GLU A 48 21.71 -14.76 39.68
C GLU A 48 21.93 -15.47 38.32
N GLY A 49 22.38 -14.72 37.31
CA GLY A 49 22.65 -15.23 35.97
C GLY A 49 24.11 -15.60 35.71
N ALA A 50 25.01 -15.45 36.69
CA ALA A 50 26.45 -15.52 36.47
C ALA A 50 26.96 -16.87 35.93
N SER A 51 26.28 -17.96 36.26
CA SER A 51 26.62 -19.32 35.81
C SER A 51 26.16 -19.62 34.38
N GLU A 52 25.06 -19.02 33.93
CA GLU A 52 24.48 -19.25 32.61
C GLU A 52 23.96 -17.93 31.99
N PRO A 53 24.84 -16.95 31.70
CA PRO A 53 24.43 -15.56 31.44
C PRO A 53 23.49 -15.42 30.23
N TYR A 54 23.77 -16.12 29.12
CA TYR A 54 22.92 -16.08 27.93
C TYR A 54 21.54 -16.70 28.19
N ARG A 55 21.53 -17.91 28.77
CA ARG A 55 20.31 -18.66 29.09
C ARG A 55 19.45 -17.89 30.11
N PHE A 56 20.05 -17.20 31.07
CA PHE A 56 19.35 -16.36 32.02
C PHE A 56 18.57 -15.23 31.31
N LEU A 57 19.22 -14.50 30.41
CA LEU A 57 18.56 -13.44 29.64
C LEU A 57 17.46 -13.98 28.73
N MET A 58 17.65 -15.13 28.10
CA MET A 58 16.61 -15.75 27.27
C MET A 58 15.41 -16.25 28.11
N LYS A 59 15.64 -16.78 29.32
CA LYS A 59 14.57 -17.13 30.27
C LYS A 59 13.78 -15.90 30.73
N LYS A 60 14.47 -14.77 30.97
CA LYS A 60 13.82 -13.49 31.30
C LYS A 60 12.95 -12.99 30.15
N LEU A 61 13.46 -13.03 28.92
CA LEU A 61 12.72 -12.63 27.72
C LEU A 61 11.51 -13.54 27.47
N ARG A 62 11.65 -14.87 27.66
CA ARG A 62 10.53 -15.81 27.60
C ARG A 62 9.43 -15.45 28.60
N SER A 63 9.80 -15.08 29.83
CA SER A 63 8.84 -14.70 30.87
C SER A 63 8.07 -13.43 30.49
N GLN A 64 8.75 -12.44 29.88
CA GLN A 64 8.11 -11.23 29.35
C GLN A 64 7.18 -11.52 28.17
N LEU A 65 7.57 -12.42 27.26
CA LEU A 65 6.73 -12.89 26.16
C LEU A 65 5.45 -13.58 26.68
N MET A 66 5.58 -14.50 27.64
CA MET A 66 4.43 -15.19 28.24
C MET A 66 3.49 -14.22 28.97
N ALA A 67 4.03 -13.27 29.74
CA ALA A 67 3.23 -12.25 30.42
C ALA A 67 2.48 -11.35 29.41
N THR A 68 3.15 -10.98 28.31
CA THR A 68 2.54 -10.20 27.22
C THR A 68 1.44 -11.00 26.52
N GLN A 69 1.70 -12.27 26.19
CA GLN A 69 0.74 -13.15 25.54
C GLN A 69 -0.53 -13.32 26.39
N ALA A 70 -0.38 -13.62 27.68
CA ALA A 70 -1.50 -13.77 28.61
C ALA A 70 -2.35 -12.48 28.73
N TRP A 71 -1.69 -11.32 28.79
CA TRP A 71 -2.39 -10.03 28.79
C TRP A 71 -3.16 -9.81 27.47
N LEU A 72 -2.55 -10.09 26.32
CA LEU A 72 -3.20 -9.96 25.01
C LEU A 72 -4.40 -10.90 24.86
N GLU A 73 -4.31 -12.14 25.32
CA GLU A 73 -5.43 -13.09 25.31
C GLU A 73 -6.62 -12.60 26.12
N ALA A 74 -6.37 -12.05 27.31
CA ALA A 74 -7.42 -11.45 28.13
C ALA A 74 -8.06 -10.26 27.41
N ARG A 75 -7.26 -9.39 26.79
CA ARG A 75 -7.75 -8.23 26.02
C ARG A 75 -8.59 -8.67 24.81
N LEU A 76 -8.17 -9.70 24.08
CA LEU A 76 -8.90 -10.28 22.95
C LEU A 76 -10.25 -10.90 23.37
N LYS A 77 -10.34 -11.41 24.61
CA LYS A 77 -11.59 -11.87 25.25
C LYS A 77 -12.45 -10.73 25.82
N GLY A 78 -12.09 -9.47 25.58
CA GLY A 78 -12.82 -8.29 26.06
C GLY A 78 -12.57 -7.91 27.52
N GLN A 79 -11.63 -8.58 28.21
CA GLN A 79 -11.33 -8.31 29.62
C GLN A 79 -10.43 -7.07 29.76
N ARG A 80 -10.62 -6.31 30.84
CA ARG A 80 -9.78 -5.16 31.19
C ARG A 80 -8.91 -5.53 32.39
N LEU A 81 -7.63 -5.80 32.12
CA LEU A 81 -6.62 -6.09 33.14
C LEU A 81 -5.53 -5.00 33.14
N PRO A 82 -4.94 -4.69 34.30
CA PRO A 82 -3.73 -3.89 34.37
C PRO A 82 -2.64 -4.45 33.46
N LYS A 83 -1.85 -3.57 32.85
CA LYS A 83 -0.70 -3.99 32.03
C LYS A 83 0.37 -4.58 32.96
N PRO A 84 0.96 -5.74 32.64
CA PRO A 84 2.11 -6.25 33.39
C PRO A 84 3.32 -5.32 33.20
N GLU A 85 4.21 -5.28 34.19
CA GLU A 85 5.43 -4.44 34.18
C GLU A 85 6.35 -4.75 32.98
N GLY A 86 6.44 -6.02 32.58
CA GLY A 86 7.25 -6.50 31.44
C GLY A 86 6.51 -6.56 30.10
N LEU A 87 5.46 -5.77 29.88
CA LEU A 87 4.69 -5.79 28.62
C LEU A 87 5.56 -5.38 27.43
N LEU A 88 5.67 -6.25 26.42
CA LEU A 88 6.37 -5.95 25.17
C LEU A 88 5.51 -5.08 24.26
N SER A 89 6.00 -3.90 23.93
CA SER A 89 5.33 -2.88 23.12
C SER A 89 6.21 -2.31 22.00
N GLN A 90 7.53 -2.46 22.11
CA GLN A 90 8.53 -1.97 21.16
C GLN A 90 9.52 -3.08 20.80
N ASN A 91 10.08 -3.01 19.58
CA ASN A 91 11.01 -4.03 19.07
C ASN A 91 12.34 -4.02 19.84
N GLU A 92 12.72 -2.86 20.36
CA GLU A 92 13.93 -2.65 21.16
C GLU A 92 13.97 -3.56 22.38
N GLN A 93 12.81 -3.81 23.01
CA GLN A 93 12.68 -4.71 24.16
C GLN A 93 13.01 -6.18 23.82
N LEU A 94 12.86 -6.59 22.55
CA LEU A 94 13.33 -7.89 22.05
C LEU A 94 14.80 -7.81 21.61
N TRP A 95 15.13 -6.75 20.87
CA TRP A 95 16.44 -6.57 20.23
C TRP A 95 17.57 -6.46 21.23
N GLU A 96 17.44 -5.64 22.27
CA GLU A 96 18.50 -5.35 23.23
C GLU A 96 19.09 -6.60 23.90
N PRO A 97 18.31 -7.49 24.54
CA PRO A 97 18.86 -8.70 25.17
C PRO A 97 19.43 -9.68 24.14
N LEU A 98 18.79 -9.86 22.98
CA LEU A 98 19.29 -10.75 21.92
C LEU A 98 20.62 -10.24 21.34
N TYR A 99 20.72 -8.94 21.11
CA TYR A 99 21.92 -8.33 20.53
C TYR A 99 23.07 -8.28 21.54
N ALA A 100 22.77 -8.15 22.84
CA ALA A 100 23.78 -8.32 23.89
C ALA A 100 24.40 -9.72 23.87
N CYS A 101 23.57 -10.77 23.79
CA CYS A 101 24.05 -12.14 23.61
C CYS A 101 24.92 -12.28 22.36
N TYR A 102 24.48 -11.71 21.23
CA TYR A 102 25.22 -11.77 19.96
C TYR A 102 26.62 -11.14 20.08
N LYS A 103 26.71 -9.92 20.62
CA LYS A 103 28.00 -9.23 20.81
C LYS A 103 28.94 -10.03 21.71
N SER A 104 28.43 -10.58 22.80
CA SER A 104 29.24 -11.36 23.74
C SER A 104 29.75 -12.66 23.12
N LEU A 105 28.89 -13.40 22.41
CA LEU A 105 29.31 -14.62 21.70
C LEU A 105 30.39 -14.30 20.65
N GLN A 106 30.26 -13.21 19.90
CA GLN A 106 31.29 -12.79 18.94
C GLN A 106 32.61 -12.47 19.65
N ALA A 107 32.57 -11.71 20.75
CA ALA A 107 33.77 -11.32 21.49
C ALA A 107 34.48 -12.50 22.16
N CYS A 108 33.74 -13.51 22.62
CA CYS A 108 34.29 -14.73 23.22
C CYS A 108 34.64 -15.82 22.18
N GLY A 109 34.79 -15.47 20.90
CA GLY A 109 35.23 -16.41 19.85
C GLY A 109 34.18 -17.43 19.41
N MET A 110 32.91 -17.25 19.78
CA MET A 110 31.79 -18.15 19.47
C MET A 110 30.93 -17.64 18.30
N GLY A 111 31.58 -17.05 17.28
CA GLY A 111 30.90 -16.43 16.15
C GLY A 111 30.03 -17.38 15.32
N ILE A 112 30.38 -18.66 15.25
CA ILE A 112 29.58 -19.69 14.55
C ILE A 112 28.20 -19.83 15.20
N ILE A 113 28.15 -19.86 16.53
CA ILE A 113 26.89 -19.94 17.30
C ILE A 113 26.10 -18.65 17.17
N ALA A 114 26.78 -17.49 17.30
CA ALA A 114 26.15 -16.19 17.17
C ALA A 114 25.46 -15.99 15.81
N ASN A 115 26.04 -16.53 14.74
CA ASN A 115 25.54 -16.41 13.37
C ASN A 115 24.55 -17.52 12.95
N GLY A 116 24.12 -18.38 13.87
CA GLY A 116 23.05 -19.36 13.67
C GLY A 116 21.66 -18.80 14.03
N GLU A 117 20.89 -19.57 14.81
CA GLU A 117 19.50 -19.25 15.22
C GLU A 117 19.34 -17.88 15.91
N LEU A 118 20.39 -17.40 16.61
CA LEU A 118 20.39 -16.08 17.23
C LEU A 118 20.33 -14.96 16.19
N LEU A 119 21.12 -15.08 15.12
CA LEU A 119 21.12 -14.12 14.01
C LEU A 119 19.79 -14.15 13.25
N ASP A 120 19.22 -15.33 13.05
CA ASP A 120 17.91 -15.48 12.43
C ASP A 120 16.81 -14.82 13.27
N THR A 121 16.81 -15.03 14.58
CA THR A 121 15.87 -14.37 15.50
C THR A 121 16.06 -12.84 15.49
N LEU A 122 17.31 -12.35 15.51
CA LEU A 122 17.61 -10.91 15.40
C LEU A 122 17.05 -10.30 14.11
N ARG A 123 17.20 -10.98 12.97
CA ARG A 123 16.62 -10.56 11.68
C ARG A 123 15.10 -10.53 11.74
N ARG A 124 14.46 -11.55 12.33
CA ARG A 124 13.00 -11.62 12.53
C ARG A 124 12.47 -10.49 13.42
N VAL A 125 13.22 -10.06 14.44
CA VAL A 125 12.83 -8.90 15.29
C VAL A 125 12.70 -7.61 14.48
N LYS A 126 13.61 -7.35 13.53
CA LYS A 126 13.52 -6.13 12.70
C LYS A 126 12.54 -6.28 11.53
N CYS A 127 12.43 -7.47 10.95
CA CYS A 127 11.52 -7.74 9.83
C CYS A 127 10.05 -7.75 10.26
N PHE A 128 9.75 -8.43 11.37
CA PHE A 128 8.39 -8.66 11.86
C PHE A 128 8.10 -7.93 13.18
N GLY A 129 8.96 -8.16 14.18
CA GLY A 129 8.89 -7.49 15.48
C GLY A 129 7.61 -7.75 16.28
N VAL A 130 7.42 -6.93 17.32
CA VAL A 130 6.26 -6.97 18.23
C VAL A 130 4.91 -6.93 17.50
N PRO A 131 4.69 -6.09 16.46
CA PRO A 131 3.40 -6.08 15.77
C PRO A 131 3.23 -7.23 14.77
N LEU A 132 4.24 -8.10 14.55
CA LEU A 132 4.33 -9.14 13.52
C LEU A 132 4.30 -8.59 12.09
N VAL A 133 3.21 -7.93 11.71
CA VAL A 133 3.04 -7.21 10.46
C VAL A 133 2.37 -5.89 10.80
N ARG A 134 3.06 -4.79 10.50
CA ARG A 134 2.46 -3.46 10.61
C ARG A 134 1.29 -3.33 9.64
N ILE A 135 0.24 -2.64 10.04
CA ILE A 135 -0.92 -2.42 9.17
C ILE A 135 -0.91 -1.00 8.59
N ASP A 136 -1.49 -0.84 7.41
CA ASP A 136 -1.88 0.47 6.90
C ASP A 136 -3.35 0.72 7.20
N VAL A 137 -3.69 1.97 7.51
CA VAL A 137 -5.07 2.43 7.54
C VAL A 137 -5.35 3.12 6.22
N ARG A 138 -6.47 2.80 5.57
CA ARG A 138 -6.89 3.42 4.31
C ARG A 138 -8.35 3.87 4.40
N GLN A 139 -8.59 5.14 4.07
CA GLN A 139 -9.93 5.72 3.97
C GLN A 139 -10.00 6.65 2.76
N GLU A 140 -11.18 6.92 2.21
CA GLU A 140 -11.35 7.90 1.12
C GLU A 140 -11.45 9.34 1.63
N SER A 141 -10.87 10.28 0.89
CA SER A 141 -10.83 11.73 1.18
C SER A 141 -12.20 12.34 1.53
N THR A 142 -13.25 11.89 0.83
CA THR A 142 -14.63 12.36 1.05
C THR A 142 -15.07 12.17 2.50
N ARG A 143 -14.69 11.05 3.13
CA ARG A 143 -15.05 10.75 4.53
C ARG A 143 -14.39 11.68 5.53
N HIS A 144 -13.18 12.18 5.23
CA HIS A 144 -12.50 13.18 6.05
C HIS A 144 -13.15 14.55 5.90
N THR A 145 -13.50 14.89 4.67
CA THR A 145 -14.21 16.14 4.33
C THR A 145 -15.57 16.22 5.01
N GLU A 146 -16.38 15.17 4.93
CA GLU A 146 -17.69 15.08 5.61
C GLU A 146 -17.55 15.19 7.15
N ALA A 147 -16.55 14.52 7.73
CA ALA A 147 -16.31 14.56 9.18
C ALA A 147 -15.90 15.97 9.66
N LEU A 148 -15.04 16.67 8.90
CA LEU A 148 -14.66 18.06 9.19
C LEU A 148 -15.80 19.04 8.91
N GLY A 149 -16.61 18.79 7.89
CA GLY A 149 -17.85 19.53 7.62
C GLY A 149 -18.81 19.46 8.79
N GLU A 150 -19.11 18.26 9.27
CA GLU A 150 -20.00 18.05 10.41
C GLU A 150 -19.47 18.74 11.68
N LEU A 151 -18.16 18.63 11.92
CA LEU A 151 -17.49 19.28 13.05
C LEU A 151 -17.57 20.82 12.97
N THR A 152 -17.27 21.41 11.82
CA THR A 152 -17.27 22.87 11.64
C THR A 152 -18.68 23.45 11.73
N ARG A 153 -19.69 22.74 11.21
CA ARG A 153 -21.11 23.11 11.35
C ARG A 153 -21.55 23.04 12.81
N TYR A 154 -21.20 21.98 13.52
CA TYR A 154 -21.52 21.82 14.95
C TYR A 154 -20.92 22.94 15.81
N LEU A 155 -19.70 23.38 15.49
CA LEU A 155 -19.01 24.47 16.21
C LEU A 155 -19.47 25.88 15.80
N GLY A 156 -20.34 26.00 14.79
CA GLY A 156 -20.79 27.29 14.26
C GLY A 156 -19.68 28.07 13.52
N ILE A 157 -18.63 27.39 13.05
CA ILE A 157 -17.50 28.00 12.33
C ILE A 157 -17.85 28.22 10.85
N GLY A 158 -18.71 27.36 10.30
CA GLY A 158 -19.11 27.36 8.90
C GLY A 158 -19.29 25.94 8.40
N ASP A 159 -19.26 25.76 7.08
CA ASP A 159 -19.36 24.44 6.45
C ASP A 159 -18.12 24.15 5.60
N TYR A 160 -17.18 23.38 6.16
CA TYR A 160 -15.92 23.00 5.51
C TYR A 160 -16.14 22.37 4.13
N GLU A 161 -17.24 21.65 3.89
CA GLU A 161 -17.50 20.99 2.60
C GLU A 161 -17.74 22.01 1.48
N SER A 162 -18.31 23.16 1.82
CA SER A 162 -18.66 24.24 0.89
C SER A 162 -17.53 25.23 0.63
N TRP A 163 -16.45 25.18 1.41
CA TRP A 163 -15.34 26.11 1.31
C TRP A 163 -14.48 25.87 0.07
N SER A 164 -13.88 26.96 -0.44
CA SER A 164 -12.88 26.86 -1.50
C SER A 164 -11.64 26.10 -1.02
N GLU A 165 -10.84 25.57 -1.94
CA GLU A 165 -9.61 24.86 -1.57
C GLU A 165 -8.63 25.77 -0.79
N ALA A 166 -8.57 27.06 -1.13
CA ALA A 166 -7.76 28.03 -0.40
C ALA A 166 -8.26 28.23 1.05
N ASP A 167 -9.58 28.34 1.24
CA ASP A 167 -10.18 28.50 2.57
C ASP A 167 -10.01 27.24 3.43
N LYS A 168 -10.11 26.05 2.81
CA LYS A 168 -9.82 24.76 3.47
C LYS A 168 -8.38 24.72 3.96
N GLN A 169 -7.41 25.02 3.10
CA GLN A 169 -6.00 25.05 3.50
C GLN A 169 -5.74 26.07 4.61
N ALA A 170 -6.31 27.29 4.51
CA ALA A 170 -6.16 28.31 5.53
C ALA A 170 -6.70 27.87 6.89
N PHE A 171 -7.90 27.27 6.92
CA PHE A 171 -8.47 26.69 8.13
C PHE A 171 -7.58 25.59 8.71
N LEU A 172 -7.19 24.62 7.88
CA LEU A 172 -6.40 23.47 8.33
C LEU A 172 -5.05 23.90 8.90
N ILE A 173 -4.32 24.79 8.22
CA ILE A 173 -3.02 25.27 8.70
C ILE A 173 -3.17 26.03 10.03
N ARG A 174 -4.22 26.83 10.18
CA ARG A 174 -4.52 27.54 11.43
C ARG A 174 -4.76 26.54 12.57
N GLU A 175 -5.65 25.58 12.38
CA GLU A 175 -5.98 24.60 13.43
C GLU A 175 -4.84 23.61 13.69
N LEU A 176 -4.02 23.28 12.69
CA LEU A 176 -2.80 22.47 12.85
C LEU A 176 -1.74 23.17 13.72
N ASN A 177 -1.68 24.50 13.69
CA ASN A 177 -0.81 25.29 14.58
C ASN A 177 -1.46 25.62 15.95
N SER A 178 -2.78 25.52 16.07
CA SER A 178 -3.50 25.82 17.30
C SER A 178 -3.10 24.89 18.46
N LYS A 179 -2.94 25.44 19.67
CA LYS A 179 -2.78 24.64 20.90
C LYS A 179 -4.12 24.35 21.59
N ARG A 180 -5.20 25.02 21.15
CA ARG A 180 -6.55 24.80 21.66
C ARG A 180 -7.14 23.57 20.94
N PRO A 181 -7.74 22.61 21.66
CA PRO A 181 -8.42 21.49 21.02
C PRO A 181 -9.62 21.96 20.21
N LEU A 182 -9.81 21.35 19.04
CA LEU A 182 -10.93 21.59 18.14
C LEU A 182 -12.08 20.61 18.41
N LEU A 183 -11.78 19.34 18.67
CA LEU A 183 -12.80 18.30 18.84
C LEU A 183 -13.57 18.48 20.17
N PRO A 184 -14.92 18.62 20.16
CA PRO A 184 -15.69 18.75 21.39
C PRO A 184 -15.65 17.47 22.21
N ARG A 185 -15.50 17.61 23.54
CA ARG A 185 -15.35 16.47 24.48
C ARG A 185 -16.58 15.56 24.53
N ASN A 186 -17.76 16.18 24.52
CA ASN A 186 -19.06 15.49 24.56
C ASN A 186 -19.80 15.86 23.27
N TRP A 187 -19.51 15.12 22.21
CA TRP A 187 -20.15 15.30 20.90
C TRP A 187 -20.75 13.98 20.44
N GLU A 188 -21.96 14.03 19.89
CA GLU A 188 -22.65 12.91 19.26
C GLU A 188 -22.67 13.11 17.73
N PRO A 189 -21.58 12.78 17.02
CA PRO A 189 -21.56 12.85 15.57
C PRO A 189 -22.40 11.71 14.96
N SER A 190 -22.68 11.84 13.66
CA SER A 190 -23.19 10.77 12.83
C SER A 190 -22.32 9.51 12.90
N ASN A 191 -22.87 8.35 12.57
CA ASN A 191 -22.14 7.08 12.63
C ASN A 191 -20.89 7.09 11.72
N GLU A 192 -20.98 7.72 10.55
CA GLU A 192 -19.88 7.76 9.59
C GLU A 192 -18.73 8.66 10.07
N THR A 193 -19.05 9.84 10.63
CA THR A 193 -18.06 10.74 11.27
C THR A 193 -17.47 10.09 12.52
N ARG A 194 -18.29 9.42 13.34
CA ARG A 194 -17.83 8.67 14.51
C ARG A 194 -16.82 7.59 14.15
N GLU A 195 -17.03 6.84 13.07
CA GLU A 195 -16.07 5.82 12.64
C GLU A 195 -14.73 6.40 12.20
N VAL A 196 -14.71 7.57 11.53
CA VAL A 196 -13.46 8.27 11.17
C VAL A 196 -12.67 8.64 12.43
N LEU A 197 -13.33 9.28 13.40
CA LEU A 197 -12.72 9.70 14.66
C LEU A 197 -12.25 8.49 15.49
N ASN A 198 -13.09 7.46 15.60
CA ASN A 198 -12.75 6.23 16.32
C ASN A 198 -11.58 5.48 15.68
N THR A 199 -11.43 5.54 14.36
CA THR A 199 -10.29 4.95 13.65
C THR A 199 -9.01 5.72 13.96
N CYS A 200 -9.03 7.05 13.94
CA CYS A 200 -7.88 7.85 14.38
C CYS A 200 -7.54 7.55 15.86
N LYS A 201 -8.54 7.40 16.72
CA LYS A 201 -8.33 7.00 18.11
C LYS A 201 -7.73 5.60 18.24
N ALA A 202 -8.15 4.63 17.42
CA ALA A 202 -7.57 3.29 17.39
C ALA A 202 -6.09 3.29 16.96
N ILE A 203 -5.68 4.19 16.07
CA ILE A 203 -4.28 4.40 15.70
C ILE A 203 -3.48 4.91 16.90
N VAL A 204 -3.98 5.94 17.59
CA VAL A 204 -3.30 6.56 18.74
C VAL A 204 -3.22 5.61 19.94
N ASP A 205 -4.24 4.78 20.16
CA ASP A 205 -4.25 3.80 21.26
C ASP A 205 -3.29 2.62 21.01
N ALA A 206 -2.82 2.44 19.76
CA ALA A 206 -1.88 1.38 19.40
C ALA A 206 -0.44 1.78 19.75
N PRO A 207 0.44 0.83 20.12
CA PRO A 207 1.86 1.12 20.28
C PRO A 207 2.45 1.73 19.00
N LYS A 208 3.27 2.78 19.13
CA LYS A 208 4.03 3.36 18.03
C LYS A 208 4.75 2.24 17.27
N GLY A 209 4.66 2.28 15.94
CA GLY A 209 5.20 1.23 15.07
C GLY A 209 4.20 0.14 14.69
N SER A 210 2.98 0.11 15.25
CA SER A 210 1.95 -0.87 14.84
C SER A 210 1.25 -0.49 13.52
N VAL A 211 1.10 0.81 13.27
CA VAL A 211 0.56 1.35 12.02
C VAL A 211 1.72 1.91 11.19
N ALA A 212 1.84 1.48 9.94
CA ALA A 212 2.93 1.90 9.06
C ALA A 212 2.63 3.21 8.32
N ALA A 213 1.40 3.39 7.83
CA ALA A 213 0.95 4.61 7.18
C ALA A 213 -0.57 4.78 7.20
N TYR A 214 -1.01 6.01 6.90
CA TYR A 214 -2.38 6.35 6.56
C TYR A 214 -2.49 6.67 5.07
N VAL A 215 -3.23 5.88 4.31
CA VAL A 215 -3.46 6.08 2.86
C VAL A 215 -4.80 6.77 2.61
N ILE A 216 -4.79 7.83 1.80
CA ILE A 216 -5.98 8.60 1.43
C ILE A 216 -6.40 8.23 0.02
N SER A 217 -7.47 7.44 -0.10
CA SER A 217 -8.06 7.11 -1.42
C SER A 217 -8.77 8.32 -2.00
N MET A 218 -8.87 8.39 -3.33
CA MET A 218 -9.45 9.54 -4.04
C MET A 218 -8.83 10.88 -3.58
N ALA A 219 -7.52 10.91 -3.34
CA ALA A 219 -6.85 12.17 -3.03
C ALA A 219 -6.78 13.05 -4.29
N LYS A 220 -7.18 14.31 -4.16
CA LYS A 220 -7.27 15.27 -5.28
C LYS A 220 -6.56 16.58 -5.00
N THR A 221 -6.49 16.98 -3.75
CA THR A 221 -6.08 18.32 -3.35
C THR A 221 -5.15 18.29 -2.12
N PRO A 222 -4.36 19.36 -1.87
CA PRO A 222 -3.55 19.46 -0.66
C PRO A 222 -4.38 19.37 0.63
N SER A 223 -5.60 19.92 0.64
CA SER A 223 -6.46 19.88 1.82
C SER A 223 -6.84 18.45 2.24
N ASP A 224 -6.89 17.49 1.31
CA ASP A 224 -7.14 16.07 1.63
C ASP A 224 -6.05 15.51 2.57
N VAL A 225 -4.78 15.85 2.30
CA VAL A 225 -3.63 15.41 3.11
C VAL A 225 -3.61 16.11 4.46
N LEU A 226 -3.79 17.44 4.45
CA LEU A 226 -3.80 18.26 5.66
C LEU A 226 -4.97 17.91 6.60
N ALA A 227 -6.13 17.54 6.05
CA ALA A 227 -7.31 17.13 6.82
C ALA A 227 -7.03 15.90 7.70
N VAL A 228 -6.35 14.89 7.15
CA VAL A 228 -5.97 13.69 7.92
C VAL A 228 -4.97 14.03 9.01
N HIS A 229 -3.98 14.90 8.74
CA HIS A 229 -3.07 15.36 9.79
C HIS A 229 -3.81 16.07 10.92
N LEU A 230 -4.82 16.89 10.62
CA LEU A 230 -5.63 17.56 11.64
C LEU A 230 -6.42 16.53 12.46
N LEU A 231 -7.08 15.56 11.82
CA LEU A 231 -7.84 14.52 12.51
C LEU A 231 -6.95 13.65 13.41
N LEU A 232 -5.74 13.31 12.96
CA LEU A 232 -4.77 12.55 13.77
C LEU A 232 -4.25 13.37 14.95
N LYS A 233 -3.99 14.67 14.74
CA LYS A 233 -3.61 15.59 15.82
C LYS A 233 -4.71 15.68 16.87
N GLU A 234 -5.96 15.87 16.47
CA GLU A 234 -7.10 15.96 17.40
C GLU A 234 -7.39 14.63 18.11
N ALA A 235 -7.02 13.50 17.53
CA ALA A 235 -7.05 12.19 18.21
C ALA A 235 -5.93 12.03 19.26
N GLY A 236 -4.93 12.91 19.27
CA GLY A 236 -3.82 12.93 20.22
C GLY A 236 -2.58 12.16 19.77
N ILE A 237 -2.33 12.03 18.47
CA ILE A 237 -1.07 11.44 17.99
C ILE A 237 0.12 12.32 18.38
N ASP A 238 1.19 11.72 18.90
CA ASP A 238 2.40 12.40 19.37
C ASP A 238 3.63 12.16 18.49
N TYR A 239 3.45 11.46 17.35
CA TYR A 239 4.49 11.20 16.37
C TYR A 239 3.98 11.45 14.94
N ALA A 240 4.91 11.70 14.01
CA ALA A 240 4.60 11.84 12.59
C ALA A 240 4.28 10.47 11.97
N LEU A 241 2.98 10.16 11.86
CA LEU A 241 2.53 9.03 11.04
C LEU A 241 2.59 9.42 9.55
N PRO A 242 3.23 8.63 8.67
CA PRO A 242 3.22 8.90 7.24
C PRO A 242 1.80 8.92 6.68
N VAL A 243 1.41 10.04 6.07
CA VAL A 243 0.14 10.18 5.34
C VAL A 243 0.46 10.19 3.85
N ALA A 244 -0.13 9.27 3.10
CA ALA A 244 0.13 9.09 1.68
C ALA A 244 -1.13 9.33 0.85
N PRO A 245 -1.14 10.35 -0.03
CA PRO A 245 -2.20 10.49 -1.02
C PRO A 245 -2.12 9.31 -2.01
N LEU A 246 -3.28 8.75 -2.36
CA LEU A 246 -3.45 7.80 -3.44
C LEU A 246 -4.13 8.49 -4.62
N PHE A 247 -3.35 8.71 -5.67
CA PHE A 247 -3.84 9.23 -6.95
C PHE A 247 -4.29 8.04 -7.81
N GLU A 248 -5.60 7.93 -8.03
CA GLU A 248 -6.24 6.74 -8.61
C GLU A 248 -7.15 6.99 -9.82
N THR A 249 -7.20 8.23 -10.34
CA THR A 249 -7.84 8.58 -11.63
C THR A 249 -6.83 9.23 -12.57
N LEU A 250 -7.17 9.37 -13.86
CA LEU A 250 -6.28 10.03 -14.83
C LEU A 250 -6.01 11.48 -14.45
N ASP A 251 -7.06 12.24 -14.13
CA ASP A 251 -6.94 13.65 -13.77
C ASP A 251 -6.16 13.83 -12.47
N ASP A 252 -6.40 12.96 -11.48
CA ASP A 252 -5.68 13.04 -10.20
C ASP A 252 -4.19 12.69 -10.37
N LEU A 253 -3.82 11.79 -11.30
CA LEU A 253 -2.43 11.50 -11.64
C LEU A 253 -1.76 12.69 -12.35
N ASN A 254 -2.44 13.31 -13.30
CA ASN A 254 -1.93 14.49 -14.01
C ASN A 254 -1.70 15.67 -13.05
N ASN A 255 -2.59 15.85 -12.06
CA ASN A 255 -2.48 16.89 -11.05
C ASN A 255 -1.56 16.54 -9.86
N ALA A 256 -1.10 15.28 -9.76
CA ALA A 256 -0.37 14.79 -8.59
C ALA A 256 0.88 15.64 -8.27
N ASN A 257 1.64 16.02 -9.30
CA ASN A 257 2.84 16.84 -9.13
C ASN A 257 2.51 18.24 -8.58
N ASP A 258 1.44 18.87 -9.07
CA ASP A 258 1.06 20.21 -8.64
C ASP A 258 0.54 20.21 -7.20
N VAL A 259 -0.28 19.21 -6.85
CA VAL A 259 -0.75 18.99 -5.48
C VAL A 259 0.42 18.82 -4.52
N MET A 260 1.40 17.98 -4.88
CA MET A 260 2.56 17.75 -4.03
C MET A 260 3.50 18.96 -3.98
N THR A 261 3.67 19.68 -5.09
CA THR A 261 4.45 20.92 -5.12
C THR A 261 3.84 21.96 -4.18
N GLN A 262 2.52 22.11 -4.19
CA GLN A 262 1.82 23.02 -3.28
C GLN A 262 1.98 22.61 -1.82
N LEU A 263 1.80 21.33 -1.48
CA LEU A 263 2.05 20.81 -0.13
C LEU A 263 3.48 21.09 0.33
N LEU A 264 4.46 20.84 -0.55
CA LEU A 264 5.87 21.07 -0.28
C LEU A 264 6.26 22.55 -0.26
N ASN A 265 5.38 23.48 -0.64
CA ASN A 265 5.59 24.92 -0.45
C ASN A 265 5.00 25.44 0.87
N ILE A 266 4.29 24.59 1.63
CA ILE A 266 3.77 24.95 2.96
C ILE A 266 4.84 24.60 4.00
N ASP A 267 5.46 25.61 4.61
CA ASP A 267 6.56 25.44 5.57
C ASP A 267 6.20 24.51 6.74
N TRP A 268 4.96 24.62 7.26
CA TRP A 268 4.46 23.74 8.32
C TRP A 268 4.52 22.27 7.87
N TYR A 269 4.07 21.97 6.65
CA TYR A 269 4.03 20.61 6.12
C TYR A 269 5.44 20.08 5.87
N ARG A 270 6.31 20.88 5.24
CA ARG A 270 7.72 20.54 5.00
C ARG A 270 8.44 20.14 6.30
N GLY A 271 8.25 20.93 7.37
CA GLY A 271 8.83 20.66 8.68
C GLY A 271 8.22 19.42 9.34
N PHE A 272 6.91 19.21 9.19
CA PHE A 272 6.19 18.09 9.79
C PHE A 272 6.62 16.73 9.24
N ILE A 273 6.83 16.62 7.92
CA ILE A 273 7.15 15.35 7.25
C ILE A 273 8.62 14.90 7.42
N GLN A 274 9.46 15.73 8.04
CA GLN A 274 10.86 15.39 8.37
C GLN A 274 11.67 14.90 7.16
N GLY A 275 11.46 15.53 6.00
CA GLY A 275 12.19 15.21 4.77
C GLY A 275 11.78 13.90 4.11
N LYS A 276 10.68 13.24 4.50
CA LYS A 276 10.20 11.99 3.90
C LYS A 276 8.75 12.11 3.43
N GLN A 277 8.48 11.73 2.20
CA GLN A 277 7.11 11.69 1.66
C GLN A 277 6.82 10.33 1.04
N MET A 278 5.63 9.80 1.29
CA MET A 278 5.12 8.63 0.58
C MET A 278 3.95 9.03 -0.31
N VAL A 279 3.94 8.58 -1.56
CA VAL A 279 2.81 8.77 -2.50
C VAL A 279 2.41 7.41 -3.05
N MET A 280 1.11 7.11 -3.06
CA MET A 280 0.59 5.85 -3.58
C MET A 280 0.04 6.03 -5.00
N ILE A 281 0.39 5.10 -5.89
CA ILE A 281 -0.03 5.11 -7.30
C ILE A 281 -1.08 4.01 -7.55
N GLY A 282 -2.27 4.42 -8.00
CA GLY A 282 -3.41 3.53 -8.22
C GLY A 282 -3.48 2.93 -9.61
N TYR A 283 -2.83 1.78 -9.83
CA TYR A 283 -2.76 1.15 -11.16
C TYR A 283 -4.11 0.69 -11.73
N SER A 284 -4.79 -0.20 -11.03
CA SER A 284 -6.05 -0.78 -11.53
C SER A 284 -7.21 0.21 -11.56
N ASP A 285 -7.23 1.17 -10.63
CA ASP A 285 -8.29 2.18 -10.57
C ASP A 285 -8.14 3.21 -11.70
N SER A 286 -6.92 3.67 -12.02
CA SER A 286 -6.73 4.60 -13.15
C SER A 286 -6.92 3.92 -14.50
N ALA A 287 -6.54 2.64 -14.63
CA ALA A 287 -6.85 1.84 -15.82
C ALA A 287 -8.36 1.60 -16.00
N LYS A 288 -9.15 1.53 -14.91
CA LYS A 288 -10.62 1.49 -14.98
C LYS A 288 -11.20 2.84 -15.39
N ASP A 289 -10.51 3.94 -15.10
CA ASP A 289 -10.96 5.30 -15.42
C ASP A 289 -10.74 5.65 -16.90
N ALA A 290 -9.59 5.27 -17.46
CA ALA A 290 -9.10 5.74 -18.76
C ALA A 290 -8.53 4.66 -19.69
N GLY A 291 -8.61 3.38 -19.32
CA GLY A 291 -7.96 2.30 -20.07
C GLY A 291 -6.46 2.18 -19.75
N VAL A 292 -5.88 1.03 -20.11
CA VAL A 292 -4.53 0.67 -19.65
C VAL A 292 -3.41 1.52 -20.24
N MET A 293 -3.52 1.99 -21.48
CA MET A 293 -2.44 2.71 -22.14
C MET A 293 -2.30 4.12 -21.56
N ALA A 294 -3.39 4.90 -21.56
CA ALA A 294 -3.44 6.23 -20.93
C ALA A 294 -3.05 6.20 -19.46
N ALA A 295 -3.63 5.29 -18.67
CA ALA A 295 -3.31 5.15 -17.25
C ALA A 295 -1.83 4.90 -17.01
N SER A 296 -1.18 4.11 -17.86
CA SER A 296 0.23 3.75 -17.68
C SER A 296 1.17 4.87 -18.06
N TRP A 297 0.81 5.65 -19.07
CA TRP A 297 1.57 6.83 -19.46
C TRP A 297 1.48 7.93 -18.39
N ALA A 298 0.27 8.22 -17.92
CA ALA A 298 0.06 9.17 -16.83
C ALA A 298 0.80 8.77 -15.55
N GLN A 299 0.86 7.48 -15.21
CA GLN A 299 1.66 6.98 -14.09
C GLN A 299 3.16 7.20 -14.28
N TYR A 300 3.67 7.02 -15.49
CA TYR A 300 5.08 7.25 -15.80
C TYR A 300 5.42 8.74 -15.61
N GLN A 301 4.64 9.61 -16.23
CA GLN A 301 4.82 11.07 -16.15
C GLN A 301 4.68 11.58 -14.71
N ALA A 302 3.65 11.13 -13.98
CA ALA A 302 3.43 11.56 -12.60
C ALA A 302 4.59 11.15 -11.68
N GLN A 303 5.09 9.92 -11.81
CA GLN A 303 6.24 9.44 -11.02
C GLN A 303 7.50 10.25 -11.34
N ASP A 304 7.82 10.45 -12.61
CA ASP A 304 8.99 11.23 -13.05
C ASP A 304 8.94 12.68 -12.51
N ALA A 305 7.77 13.33 -12.63
CA ALA A 305 7.57 14.68 -12.11
C ALA A 305 7.71 14.75 -10.57
N LEU A 306 7.09 13.82 -9.84
CA LEU A 306 7.18 13.75 -8.39
C LEU A 306 8.62 13.51 -7.90
N ILE A 307 9.39 12.65 -8.58
CA ILE A 307 10.80 12.40 -8.29
C ILE A 307 11.60 13.70 -8.41
N LYS A 308 11.45 14.41 -9.54
CA LYS A 308 12.14 15.69 -9.79
C LYS A 308 11.77 16.76 -8.77
N THR A 309 10.48 16.88 -8.44
CA THR A 309 9.97 17.83 -7.43
C THR A 309 10.53 17.53 -6.05
N CYS A 310 10.52 16.27 -5.62
CA CYS A 310 11.02 15.86 -4.30
C CYS A 310 12.55 16.00 -4.19
N GLU A 311 13.30 15.61 -5.22
CA GLU A 311 14.76 15.79 -5.28
C GLU A 311 15.13 17.28 -5.16
N LYS A 312 14.48 18.15 -5.93
CA LYS A 312 14.68 19.61 -5.85
C LYS A 312 14.34 20.17 -4.46
N ALA A 313 13.33 19.60 -3.80
CA ALA A 313 12.89 20.01 -2.47
C ALA A 313 13.70 19.39 -1.31
N GLY A 314 14.64 18.49 -1.58
CA GLY A 314 15.39 17.74 -0.57
C GLY A 314 14.55 16.73 0.21
N ILE A 315 13.51 16.17 -0.42
CA ILE A 315 12.58 15.21 0.17
C ILE A 315 12.86 13.81 -0.36
N GLU A 316 13.02 12.84 0.53
CA GLU A 316 13.09 11.42 0.20
C GLU A 316 11.68 10.91 -0.15
N LEU A 317 11.45 10.65 -1.43
CA LEU A 317 10.18 10.13 -1.95
C LEU A 317 10.18 8.59 -1.95
N THR A 318 9.18 7.99 -1.30
CA THR A 318 8.84 6.57 -1.46
C THR A 318 7.57 6.44 -2.29
N LEU A 319 7.67 5.79 -3.45
CA LEU A 319 6.51 5.44 -4.27
C LEU A 319 5.90 4.12 -3.74
N PHE A 320 4.63 4.19 -3.35
CA PHE A 320 3.85 3.03 -2.93
C PHE A 320 3.02 2.51 -4.10
N HIS A 321 3.46 1.39 -4.68
CA HIS A 321 2.79 0.79 -5.81
C HIS A 321 1.52 0.03 -5.37
N GLY A 322 0.36 0.48 -5.87
CA GLY A 322 -0.93 -0.16 -5.62
C GLY A 322 -1.10 -1.52 -6.30
N ARG A 323 -2.28 -2.10 -6.14
CA ARG A 323 -2.65 -3.36 -6.78
C ARG A 323 -2.76 -3.16 -8.31
N GLY A 324 -2.22 -4.12 -9.05
CA GLY A 324 -2.29 -4.16 -10.52
C GLY A 324 -0.95 -3.81 -11.16
N GLY A 325 -0.96 -3.57 -12.47
CA GLY A 325 0.25 -3.28 -13.22
C GLY A 325 1.18 -4.48 -13.43
N SER A 326 2.31 -4.23 -14.08
CA SER A 326 3.35 -5.24 -14.35
C SER A 326 4.13 -5.64 -13.09
N ILE A 327 4.30 -4.72 -12.12
CA ILE A 327 5.04 -4.94 -10.86
C ILE A 327 4.36 -6.01 -9.97
N GLY A 328 3.02 -5.99 -9.88
CA GLY A 328 2.26 -6.85 -8.98
C GLY A 328 2.29 -8.35 -9.32
N ARG A 329 2.83 -8.77 -10.47
CA ARG A 329 2.65 -10.13 -11.02
C ARG A 329 3.68 -11.16 -10.55
N GLY A 330 4.79 -10.75 -9.96
CA GLY A 330 5.85 -11.66 -9.48
C GLY A 330 6.69 -12.29 -10.59
N GLY A 331 7.75 -12.99 -10.20
CA GLY A 331 8.69 -13.62 -11.12
C GLY A 331 9.49 -12.63 -11.98
N ALA A 332 10.06 -13.12 -13.09
CA ALA A 332 10.86 -12.32 -14.02
C ALA A 332 10.12 -11.08 -14.60
N PRO A 333 8.81 -11.12 -14.90
CA PRO A 333 8.08 -9.92 -15.35
C PRO A 333 8.05 -8.80 -14.31
N ALA A 334 8.05 -9.11 -13.02
CA ALA A 334 8.11 -8.09 -11.97
C ALA A 334 9.50 -7.43 -11.88
N HIS A 335 10.58 -8.18 -12.14
CA HIS A 335 11.94 -7.63 -12.22
C HIS A 335 12.04 -6.59 -13.33
N ALA A 336 11.66 -6.94 -14.56
CA ALA A 336 11.66 -6.02 -15.70
C ALA A 336 10.72 -4.82 -15.47
N ALA A 337 9.59 -5.01 -14.79
CA ALA A 337 8.67 -3.94 -14.44
C ALA A 337 9.27 -2.90 -13.48
N LEU A 338 10.12 -3.34 -12.55
CA LEU A 338 10.82 -2.45 -11.62
C LEU A 338 11.93 -1.67 -12.34
N LEU A 339 12.69 -2.33 -13.21
CA LEU A 339 13.74 -1.68 -14.02
C LEU A 339 13.19 -0.69 -15.05
N SER A 340 11.92 -0.80 -15.43
CA SER A 340 11.27 0.08 -16.42
C SER A 340 10.57 1.30 -15.82
N GLN A 341 10.59 1.48 -14.50
CA GLN A 341 10.09 2.70 -13.86
C GLN A 341 10.98 3.91 -14.20
N PRO A 342 10.47 5.15 -14.09
CA PRO A 342 11.29 6.35 -14.27
C PRO A 342 12.60 6.32 -13.43
N PRO A 343 13.70 6.89 -13.94
CA PRO A 343 14.95 7.00 -13.18
C PRO A 343 14.73 7.58 -11.78
N GLY A 344 15.27 6.91 -10.75
CA GLY A 344 15.15 7.35 -9.36
C GLY A 344 13.92 6.83 -8.61
N SER A 345 12.99 6.12 -9.26
CA SER A 345 11.75 5.62 -8.64
C SER A 345 11.96 4.71 -7.43
N LEU A 346 13.10 4.03 -7.34
CA LEU A 346 13.43 3.08 -6.26
C LEU A 346 14.49 3.60 -5.27
N LYS A 347 14.86 4.89 -5.35
CA LYS A 347 15.80 5.51 -4.39
C LYS A 347 15.27 5.47 -2.96
N GLY A 348 13.98 5.77 -2.77
CA GLY A 348 13.30 5.71 -1.46
C GLY A 348 12.80 4.31 -1.07
N GLY A 349 13.31 3.26 -1.72
CA GLY A 349 12.96 1.86 -1.49
C GLY A 349 11.73 1.37 -2.26
N LEU A 350 11.53 0.05 -2.26
CA LEU A 350 10.36 -0.61 -2.84
C LEU A 350 9.26 -0.77 -1.80
N ARG A 351 8.08 -0.21 -2.07
CA ARG A 351 6.85 -0.53 -1.36
C ARG A 351 5.76 -0.91 -2.36
N VAL A 352 5.28 -2.15 -2.29
CA VAL A 352 4.31 -2.69 -3.25
C VAL A 352 3.18 -3.42 -2.53
N THR A 353 1.96 -3.26 -3.05
CA THR A 353 0.80 -4.02 -2.59
C THR A 353 0.81 -5.40 -3.26
N GLU A 354 1.04 -6.45 -2.47
CA GLU A 354 0.93 -7.81 -2.97
C GLU A 354 -0.53 -8.27 -3.08
N GLN A 355 -0.90 -8.79 -4.25
CA GLN A 355 -2.26 -9.25 -4.51
C GLN A 355 -2.55 -10.54 -3.74
N GLY A 356 -3.71 -10.63 -3.09
CA GLY A 356 -4.09 -11.78 -2.28
C GLY A 356 -4.06 -13.10 -3.07
N GLU A 357 -4.55 -13.07 -4.31
CA GLU A 357 -4.52 -14.22 -5.23
C GLU A 357 -3.11 -14.64 -5.66
N MET A 358 -2.11 -13.75 -5.51
CA MET A 358 -0.71 -14.00 -5.86
C MET A 358 0.14 -14.47 -4.68
N ILE A 359 -0.35 -14.36 -3.44
CA ILE A 359 0.44 -14.69 -2.23
C ILE A 359 0.97 -16.13 -2.29
N ARG A 360 0.14 -17.10 -2.71
CA ARG A 360 0.59 -18.50 -2.85
C ARG A 360 1.78 -18.63 -3.80
N PHE A 361 1.78 -17.89 -4.90
CA PHE A 361 2.80 -18.01 -5.95
C PHE A 361 4.09 -17.22 -5.65
N LYS A 362 4.06 -16.28 -4.70
CA LYS A 362 5.25 -15.51 -4.27
C LYS A 362 5.79 -15.91 -2.91
N TYR A 363 4.92 -16.37 -2.01
CA TYR A 363 5.22 -16.61 -0.61
C TYR A 363 4.66 -17.92 -0.07
N GLY A 364 4.11 -18.80 -0.92
CA GLY A 364 3.46 -20.04 -0.48
C GLY A 364 4.42 -21.06 0.12
N LEU A 365 5.72 -20.97 -0.19
CA LEU A 365 6.80 -21.79 0.36
C LEU A 365 8.02 -20.90 0.68
N PRO A 366 8.89 -21.31 1.63
CA PRO A 366 10.11 -20.58 1.96
C PRO A 366 11.02 -20.32 0.75
N GLU A 367 11.23 -21.33 -0.12
CA GLU A 367 12.11 -21.23 -1.29
C GLU A 367 11.56 -20.23 -2.32
N VAL A 368 10.23 -20.21 -2.48
CA VAL A 368 9.53 -19.25 -3.35
C VAL A 368 9.61 -17.83 -2.77
N THR A 369 9.56 -17.70 -1.44
CA THR A 369 9.77 -16.42 -0.75
C THR A 369 11.19 -15.90 -1.00
N ILE A 370 12.20 -16.76 -0.86
CA ILE A 370 13.60 -16.41 -1.16
C ILE A 370 13.73 -15.95 -2.61
N SER A 371 13.14 -16.68 -3.57
CA SER A 371 13.15 -16.28 -4.98
C SER A 371 12.52 -14.89 -5.19
N SER A 372 11.33 -14.66 -4.62
CA SER A 372 10.63 -13.37 -4.77
C SER A 372 11.41 -12.20 -4.17
N LEU A 373 11.94 -12.35 -2.95
CA LEU A 373 12.73 -11.32 -2.30
C LEU A 373 14.08 -11.08 -2.98
N SER A 374 14.69 -12.13 -3.55
CA SER A 374 15.93 -12.02 -4.32
C SER A 374 15.72 -11.20 -5.59
N LEU A 375 14.63 -11.46 -6.33
CA LEU A 375 14.27 -10.70 -7.53
C LEU A 375 13.98 -9.23 -7.23
N TYR A 376 13.28 -8.93 -6.13
CA TYR A 376 13.09 -7.54 -5.73
C TYR A 376 14.40 -6.87 -5.34
N THR A 377 15.24 -7.56 -4.57
CA THR A 377 16.53 -7.01 -4.13
C THR A 377 17.44 -6.70 -5.34
N SER A 378 17.55 -7.63 -6.30
CA SER A 378 18.35 -7.40 -7.50
C SER A 378 17.82 -6.24 -8.34
N ALA A 379 16.50 -6.18 -8.56
CA ALA A 379 15.88 -5.12 -9.34
C ALA A 379 16.08 -3.73 -8.71
N ILE A 380 15.99 -3.62 -7.38
CA ILE A 380 16.21 -2.36 -6.67
C ILE A 380 17.66 -1.90 -6.83
N LEU A 381 18.62 -2.81 -6.64
CA LEU A 381 20.04 -2.48 -6.77
C LEU A 381 20.39 -2.07 -8.20
N GLU A 382 19.92 -2.83 -9.18
CA GLU A 382 20.18 -2.56 -10.60
C GLU A 382 19.51 -1.26 -11.05
N ALA A 383 18.22 -1.03 -10.75
CA ALA A 383 17.53 0.21 -11.14
C ALA A 383 18.16 1.48 -10.53
N ASN A 384 18.71 1.38 -9.32
CA ASN A 384 19.33 2.52 -8.64
C ASN A 384 20.74 2.84 -9.17
N LEU A 385 21.45 1.86 -9.73
CA LEU A 385 22.81 2.02 -10.27
C LEU A 385 22.83 2.20 -11.80
N LEU A 386 21.91 1.52 -12.49
CA LEU A 386 21.77 1.46 -13.95
C LEU A 386 20.32 1.83 -14.32
N PRO A 387 19.92 3.11 -14.13
CA PRO A 387 18.57 3.54 -14.45
C PRO A 387 18.29 3.36 -15.96
N PRO A 388 17.01 3.15 -16.34
CA PRO A 388 16.65 3.07 -17.75
C PRO A 388 16.91 4.41 -18.46
N PRO A 389 17.08 4.41 -19.80
CA PRO A 389 17.24 5.64 -20.55
C PRO A 389 16.00 6.53 -20.43
N GLU A 390 16.21 7.85 -20.39
CA GLU A 390 15.11 8.80 -20.54
C GLU A 390 14.49 8.67 -21.95
N PRO A 391 13.15 8.78 -22.07
CA PRO A 391 12.49 8.69 -23.36
C PRO A 391 12.86 9.87 -24.27
N LYS A 392 12.99 9.59 -25.57
CA LYS A 392 13.13 10.65 -26.59
C LYS A 392 11.84 11.47 -26.66
N GLU A 393 11.97 12.74 -27.00
CA GLU A 393 10.81 13.63 -27.13
C GLU A 393 9.76 13.11 -28.14
N SER A 394 10.20 12.50 -29.25
CA SER A 394 9.28 11.88 -30.22
C SER A 394 8.49 10.72 -29.61
N TRP A 395 9.11 9.93 -28.73
CA TRP A 395 8.45 8.83 -28.03
C TRP A 395 7.41 9.33 -27.02
N CYS A 396 7.70 10.42 -26.32
CA CYS A 396 6.72 11.08 -25.45
C CYS A 396 5.50 11.54 -26.26
N ARG A 397 5.70 12.19 -27.41
CA ARG A 397 4.60 12.63 -28.29
C ARG A 397 3.76 11.46 -28.82
N ILE A 398 4.41 10.34 -29.18
CA ILE A 398 3.70 9.11 -29.56
C ILE A 398 2.88 8.57 -28.38
N MET A 399 3.43 8.58 -27.16
CA MET A 399 2.70 8.12 -25.99
C MET A 399 1.52 9.02 -25.61
N ASP A 400 1.64 10.34 -25.80
CA ASP A 400 0.54 11.28 -25.65
C ASP A 400 -0.60 10.95 -26.64
N GLU A 401 -0.26 10.76 -27.92
CA GLU A 401 -1.22 10.37 -28.96
C GLU A 401 -1.87 8.99 -28.69
N LEU A 402 -1.07 7.99 -28.30
CA LEU A 402 -1.57 6.67 -27.91
C LEU A 402 -2.49 6.74 -26.69
N SER A 403 -2.14 7.58 -25.72
CA SER A 403 -2.94 7.81 -24.51
C SER A 403 -4.31 8.34 -24.88
N ASP A 404 -4.38 9.44 -25.64
CA ASP A 404 -5.63 10.10 -26.01
C ASP A 404 -6.55 9.17 -26.81
N ILE A 405 -6.04 8.56 -27.90
CA ILE A 405 -6.82 7.64 -28.74
C ILE A 405 -7.33 6.44 -27.92
N SER A 406 -6.47 5.86 -27.08
CA SER A 406 -6.86 4.70 -26.28
C SER A 406 -7.93 5.04 -25.23
N CYS A 407 -7.84 6.23 -24.64
CA CYS A 407 -8.76 6.71 -23.61
C CYS A 407 -10.13 6.98 -24.20
N ASP A 408 -10.18 7.66 -25.34
CA ASP A 408 -11.40 7.98 -26.06
C ASP A 408 -12.14 6.70 -26.46
N LEU A 409 -11.42 5.72 -27.03
CA LEU A 409 -12.02 4.42 -27.36
C LEU A 409 -12.49 3.66 -26.12
N TYR A 410 -11.70 3.64 -25.05
CA TYR A 410 -12.08 2.98 -23.82
C TYR A 410 -13.36 3.59 -23.22
N ARG A 411 -13.43 4.92 -23.11
CA ARG A 411 -14.60 5.65 -22.58
C ARG A 411 -15.80 5.58 -23.52
N GLY A 412 -15.57 5.56 -24.83
CA GLY A 412 -16.60 5.34 -25.85
C GLY A 412 -17.41 4.08 -25.61
N TYR A 413 -16.75 2.96 -25.26
CA TYR A 413 -17.45 1.73 -24.87
C TYR A 413 -17.94 1.77 -23.43
N VAL A 414 -17.08 2.09 -22.46
CA VAL A 414 -17.38 1.84 -21.04
C VAL A 414 -18.35 2.87 -20.44
N ARG A 415 -18.37 4.10 -20.96
CA ARG A 415 -19.22 5.21 -20.46
C ARG A 415 -20.31 5.61 -21.43
N GLU A 416 -19.95 5.80 -22.70
CA GLU A 416 -20.84 6.46 -23.67
C GLU A 416 -21.81 5.47 -24.33
N ASN A 417 -21.37 4.24 -24.57
CA ASN A 417 -22.21 3.18 -25.13
C ASN A 417 -23.26 2.73 -24.10
N LYS A 418 -24.53 3.04 -24.41
CA LYS A 418 -25.69 2.76 -23.57
C LYS A 418 -25.94 1.26 -23.36
N ASP A 419 -25.51 0.42 -24.31
CA ASP A 419 -25.69 -1.03 -24.26
C ASP A 419 -24.61 -1.74 -23.45
N PHE A 420 -23.53 -1.04 -23.08
CA PHE A 420 -22.41 -1.63 -22.37
C PHE A 420 -22.77 -2.19 -20.99
N VAL A 421 -23.50 -1.43 -20.17
CA VAL A 421 -23.86 -1.88 -18.81
C VAL A 421 -24.82 -3.08 -18.84
N PRO A 422 -25.89 -3.09 -19.68
CA PRO A 422 -26.70 -4.29 -19.90
C PRO A 422 -25.90 -5.50 -20.36
N TYR A 423 -24.99 -5.31 -21.34
CA TYR A 423 -24.11 -6.36 -21.85
C TYR A 423 -23.20 -6.91 -20.75
N PHE A 424 -22.45 -6.03 -20.07
CA PHE A 424 -21.54 -6.38 -18.99
C PHE A 424 -22.19 -7.22 -17.89
N ARG A 425 -23.40 -6.86 -17.46
CA ARG A 425 -24.15 -7.58 -16.42
C ARG A 425 -24.67 -8.95 -16.87
N SER A 426 -24.71 -9.20 -18.18
CA SER A 426 -25.21 -10.45 -18.77
C SER A 426 -24.05 -11.37 -19.17
N ALA A 427 -23.01 -10.82 -19.81
CA ALA A 427 -21.84 -11.56 -20.30
C ALA A 427 -20.86 -11.97 -19.19
N THR A 428 -20.97 -11.35 -18.00
CA THR A 428 -20.06 -11.59 -16.88
C THR A 428 -20.82 -11.92 -15.60
N PRO A 429 -20.22 -12.65 -14.65
CA PRO A 429 -20.84 -12.95 -13.36
C PRO A 429 -20.71 -11.78 -12.36
N GLU A 430 -20.69 -10.52 -12.79
CA GLU A 430 -20.49 -9.36 -11.89
C GLU A 430 -21.51 -9.34 -10.74
N GLN A 431 -22.78 -9.61 -11.05
CA GLN A 431 -23.85 -9.58 -10.07
C GLN A 431 -23.71 -10.69 -9.04
N GLU A 432 -23.33 -11.89 -9.49
CA GLU A 432 -23.12 -13.07 -8.66
C GLU A 432 -21.89 -12.88 -7.77
N LEU A 433 -20.80 -12.31 -8.28
CA LEU A 433 -19.61 -11.98 -7.50
C LEU A 433 -19.91 -11.05 -6.32
N GLY A 434 -20.90 -10.16 -6.47
CA GLY A 434 -21.36 -9.28 -5.40
C GLY A 434 -22.31 -9.94 -4.39
N LYS A 435 -23.01 -11.02 -4.78
CA LYS A 435 -23.98 -11.75 -3.95
C LYS A 435 -23.35 -12.91 -3.17
N LEU A 436 -22.35 -13.56 -3.76
CA LEU A 436 -21.68 -14.72 -3.17
C LEU A 436 -20.75 -14.29 -2.02
N PRO A 437 -20.55 -15.13 -0.99
CA PRO A 437 -19.71 -14.83 0.16
C PRO A 437 -18.21 -14.98 -0.17
N LEU A 438 -17.72 -14.28 -1.20
CA LEU A 438 -16.34 -14.39 -1.68
C LEU A 438 -15.38 -13.39 -1.02
N GLY A 439 -15.88 -12.23 -0.60
CA GLY A 439 -15.06 -11.16 -0.03
C GLY A 439 -15.78 -10.39 1.06
N SER A 440 -15.02 -9.72 1.91
CA SER A 440 -15.53 -8.94 3.05
C SER A 440 -16.00 -7.52 2.69
N ARG A 441 -15.85 -7.10 1.42
CA ARG A 441 -16.17 -5.75 0.94
C ARG A 441 -17.32 -5.79 -0.06
N PRO A 442 -18.22 -4.78 -0.05
CA PRO A 442 -19.23 -4.64 -1.10
C PRO A 442 -18.58 -4.33 -2.45
N ALA A 443 -19.13 -4.88 -3.53
CA ALA A 443 -18.61 -4.75 -4.89
C ALA A 443 -18.66 -3.29 -5.42
N LYS A 444 -19.66 -2.52 -5.00
CA LYS A 444 -19.87 -1.12 -5.39
C LYS A 444 -19.69 -0.15 -4.22
N ARG A 445 -19.27 1.09 -4.52
CA ARG A 445 -19.29 2.20 -3.55
C ARG A 445 -20.71 2.73 -3.33
N ARG A 446 -21.55 2.73 -4.39
CA ARG A 446 -22.98 3.09 -4.35
C ARG A 446 -23.81 2.00 -5.06
N PRO A 447 -24.87 1.44 -4.45
CA PRO A 447 -25.63 0.31 -5.02
C PRO A 447 -26.26 0.58 -6.40
N THR A 448 -26.70 1.82 -6.65
CA THR A 448 -27.46 2.22 -7.85
C THR A 448 -26.60 2.76 -8.99
N GLY A 449 -25.26 2.79 -8.86
CA GLY A 449 -24.39 3.40 -9.87
C GLY A 449 -24.02 2.49 -11.05
N GLY A 450 -23.48 3.13 -12.09
CA GLY A 450 -22.85 2.52 -13.27
C GLY A 450 -21.44 1.98 -13.00
N VAL A 451 -20.61 1.87 -14.04
CA VAL A 451 -19.24 1.34 -13.95
C VAL A 451 -18.34 2.20 -13.05
N GLU A 452 -18.63 3.50 -12.93
CA GLU A 452 -17.91 4.43 -12.05
C GLU A 452 -18.03 4.03 -10.58
N SER A 453 -19.18 3.46 -10.20
CA SER A 453 -19.45 3.01 -8.83
C SER A 453 -18.82 1.65 -8.50
N LEU A 454 -18.41 0.88 -9.52
CA LEU A 454 -17.79 -0.43 -9.36
C LEU A 454 -16.32 -0.27 -8.96
N ARG A 455 -15.88 -1.04 -7.97
CA ARG A 455 -14.48 -1.09 -7.56
C ARG A 455 -13.64 -1.81 -8.64
N ALA A 456 -12.36 -1.48 -8.74
CA ALA A 456 -11.45 -2.10 -9.72
C ALA A 456 -11.35 -3.64 -9.61
N ILE A 457 -11.49 -4.20 -8.39
CA ILE A 457 -11.39 -5.66 -8.17
C ILE A 457 -12.55 -6.41 -8.84
N PRO A 458 -13.83 -6.16 -8.49
CA PRO A 458 -14.97 -6.72 -9.21
C PRO A 458 -14.93 -6.50 -10.72
N TRP A 459 -14.50 -5.30 -11.16
CA TRP A 459 -14.36 -4.98 -12.58
C TRP A 459 -13.42 -5.95 -13.30
N ILE A 460 -12.19 -6.11 -12.82
CA ILE A 460 -11.21 -7.02 -13.43
C ILE A 460 -11.65 -8.49 -13.29
N PHE A 461 -12.18 -8.88 -12.13
CA PHE A 461 -12.58 -10.26 -11.87
C PHE A 461 -13.72 -10.72 -12.77
N ALA A 462 -14.74 -9.89 -12.98
CA ALA A 462 -15.88 -10.23 -13.83
C ALA A 462 -15.45 -10.59 -15.25
N TRP A 463 -14.60 -9.75 -15.87
CA TRP A 463 -14.04 -10.00 -17.21
C TRP A 463 -12.94 -11.07 -17.25
N THR A 464 -12.37 -11.42 -16.10
CA THR A 464 -11.46 -12.57 -16.03
C THR A 464 -12.23 -13.88 -16.07
N GLN A 465 -13.42 -13.95 -15.45
CA GLN A 465 -14.24 -15.16 -15.44
C GLN A 465 -14.80 -15.51 -16.83
N ASN A 466 -15.25 -14.51 -17.60
CA ASN A 466 -15.76 -14.74 -18.97
C ASN A 466 -14.66 -14.87 -20.03
N ARG A 467 -13.38 -14.77 -19.62
CA ARG A 467 -12.19 -14.92 -20.47
C ARG A 467 -11.98 -13.86 -21.55
N LEU A 468 -12.76 -12.78 -21.59
CA LEU A 468 -12.54 -11.68 -22.53
C LEU A 468 -11.40 -10.75 -22.09
N MET A 469 -11.16 -10.61 -20.78
CA MET A 469 -10.08 -9.78 -20.21
C MET A 469 -10.15 -8.29 -20.60
N LEU A 470 -11.31 -7.80 -21.05
CA LEU A 470 -11.55 -6.47 -21.62
C LEU A 470 -10.86 -5.31 -20.88
N PRO A 471 -10.89 -5.22 -19.54
CA PRO A 471 -10.25 -4.13 -18.78
C PRO A 471 -8.75 -3.98 -19.01
N ALA A 472 -8.09 -5.04 -19.47
CA ALA A 472 -6.63 -5.10 -19.53
C ALA A 472 -6.04 -4.84 -20.92
N TRP A 473 -6.89 -4.64 -21.94
CA TRP A 473 -6.43 -4.39 -23.33
C TRP A 473 -7.27 -3.39 -24.12
N LEU A 474 -8.53 -3.12 -23.73
CA LEU A 474 -9.42 -2.22 -24.48
C LEU A 474 -8.78 -0.84 -24.71
N GLY A 475 -8.87 -0.36 -25.95
CA GLY A 475 -8.29 0.90 -26.42
C GLY A 475 -6.82 0.81 -26.88
N ALA A 476 -6.02 -0.10 -26.30
CA ALA A 476 -4.58 -0.16 -26.57
C ALA A 476 -4.26 -0.58 -28.02
N GLY A 477 -4.88 -1.65 -28.51
CA GLY A 477 -4.62 -2.18 -29.85
C GLY A 477 -5.02 -1.21 -30.97
N ALA A 478 -6.17 -0.54 -30.81
CA ALA A 478 -6.66 0.43 -31.78
C ALA A 478 -5.80 1.70 -31.82
N ALA A 479 -5.30 2.18 -30.67
CA ALA A 479 -4.34 3.28 -30.64
C ALA A 479 -3.03 2.91 -31.36
N LEU A 480 -2.49 1.72 -31.10
CA LEU A 480 -1.29 1.23 -31.80
C LEU A 480 -1.51 1.13 -33.31
N GLN A 481 -2.64 0.56 -33.72
CA GLN A 481 -3.03 0.42 -35.13
C GLN A 481 -3.11 1.78 -35.83
N LYS A 482 -3.72 2.78 -35.19
CA LYS A 482 -3.83 4.13 -35.74
C LYS A 482 -2.45 4.78 -35.97
N VAL A 483 -1.54 4.66 -35.00
CA VAL A 483 -0.18 5.18 -35.11
C VAL A 483 0.64 4.45 -36.20
N VAL A 484 0.37 3.15 -36.43
CA VAL A 484 0.94 2.39 -37.55
C VAL A 484 0.42 2.91 -38.89
N GLU A 485 -0.88 3.17 -39.01
CA GLU A 485 -1.50 3.73 -40.21
C GLU A 485 -0.94 5.11 -40.58
N ASP A 486 -0.51 5.89 -39.57
CA ASP A 486 0.14 7.18 -39.76
C ASP A 486 1.65 7.05 -40.10
N GLY A 487 2.14 5.83 -40.37
CA GLY A 487 3.49 5.56 -40.85
C GLY A 487 4.56 5.50 -39.76
N LYS A 488 4.18 5.49 -38.48
CA LYS A 488 5.12 5.54 -37.34
C LYS A 488 5.48 4.15 -36.77
N GLN A 489 5.22 3.06 -37.51
CA GLN A 489 5.52 1.69 -37.07
C GLN A 489 6.99 1.50 -36.67
N ASN A 490 7.94 2.01 -37.49
CA ASN A 490 9.37 1.91 -37.20
C ASN A 490 9.76 2.59 -35.88
N GLU A 491 9.06 3.67 -35.51
CA GLU A 491 9.29 4.33 -34.21
C GLU A 491 8.77 3.46 -33.06
N LEU A 492 7.57 2.88 -33.17
CA LEU A 492 7.02 1.96 -32.16
C LEU A 492 7.92 0.73 -31.94
N GLU A 493 8.46 0.16 -33.02
CA GLU A 493 9.40 -0.96 -32.94
C GLU A 493 10.71 -0.55 -32.23
N THR A 494 11.18 0.67 -32.48
CA THR A 494 12.37 1.21 -31.82
C THR A 494 12.10 1.48 -30.35
N MET A 495 10.94 2.05 -29.99
CA MET A 495 10.50 2.18 -28.60
C MET A 495 10.46 0.81 -27.90
N CYS A 496 9.99 -0.23 -28.57
CA CYS A 496 9.93 -1.57 -28.00
C CYS A 496 11.32 -2.18 -27.74
N ARG A 497 12.31 -1.89 -28.58
CA ARG A 497 13.69 -2.38 -28.37
C ARG A 497 14.44 -1.59 -27.30
N ASP A 498 14.32 -0.26 -27.35
CA ASP A 498 15.24 0.64 -26.65
C ASP A 498 14.63 1.28 -25.40
N TRP A 499 13.31 1.17 -25.19
CA TRP A 499 12.62 1.76 -24.04
C TRP A 499 11.92 0.71 -23.18
N PRO A 500 12.50 0.35 -22.01
CA PRO A 500 11.97 -0.70 -21.13
C PRO A 500 10.52 -0.50 -20.70
N PHE A 501 10.07 0.74 -20.54
CA PHE A 501 8.67 1.05 -20.22
C PHE A 501 7.72 0.54 -21.29
N PHE A 502 8.03 0.81 -22.56
CA PHE A 502 7.16 0.47 -23.67
C PHE A 502 7.15 -1.04 -23.95
N SER A 503 8.32 -1.68 -23.91
CA SER A 503 8.43 -3.14 -24.07
C SER A 503 7.69 -3.90 -22.96
N THR A 504 7.83 -3.45 -21.71
CA THR A 504 7.09 -4.01 -20.57
C THR A 504 5.59 -3.81 -20.73
N ARG A 505 5.15 -2.69 -21.33
CA ARG A 505 3.73 -2.43 -21.60
C ARG A 505 3.16 -3.38 -22.64
N LEU A 506 3.88 -3.64 -23.73
CA LEU A 506 3.46 -4.60 -24.75
C LEU A 506 3.50 -6.04 -24.23
N GLY A 507 4.56 -6.44 -23.52
CA GLY A 507 4.64 -7.78 -22.93
C GLY A 507 3.50 -8.07 -21.93
N MET A 508 3.01 -7.02 -21.25
CA MET A 508 1.81 -7.13 -20.41
C MET A 508 0.55 -7.44 -21.24
N LEU A 509 0.38 -6.82 -22.41
CA LEU A 509 -0.73 -7.12 -23.32
C LEU A 509 -0.63 -8.54 -23.88
N GLU A 510 0.56 -8.96 -24.31
CA GLU A 510 0.79 -10.34 -24.80
C GLU A 510 0.40 -11.39 -23.77
N MET A 511 0.81 -11.20 -22.51
CA MET A 511 0.41 -12.11 -21.44
C MET A 511 -1.11 -12.13 -21.24
N VAL A 512 -1.79 -10.98 -21.37
CA VAL A 512 -3.25 -10.91 -21.24
C VAL A 512 -3.91 -11.69 -22.37
N PHE A 513 -3.45 -11.49 -23.60
CA PHE A 513 -3.96 -12.22 -24.76
C PHE A 513 -3.73 -13.72 -24.64
N SER A 514 -2.60 -14.17 -24.10
CA SER A 514 -2.36 -15.61 -23.84
C SER A 514 -3.38 -16.27 -22.89
N LYS A 515 -4.10 -15.47 -22.10
CA LYS A 515 -5.10 -15.93 -21.12
C LYS A 515 -6.53 -15.65 -21.58
N ALA A 516 -6.72 -14.79 -22.57
CA ALA A 516 -8.01 -14.56 -23.18
C ALA A 516 -8.43 -15.77 -24.01
N ASP A 517 -9.72 -16.02 -24.11
CA ASP A 517 -10.28 -17.12 -24.89
C ASP A 517 -11.59 -16.63 -25.53
N LEU A 518 -11.51 -16.28 -26.82
CA LEU A 518 -12.63 -15.70 -27.54
C LEU A 518 -13.76 -16.71 -27.77
N TRP A 519 -13.44 -18.00 -27.89
CA TRP A 519 -14.44 -19.04 -28.01
C TRP A 519 -15.26 -19.17 -26.71
N LEU A 520 -14.60 -19.14 -25.56
CA LEU A 520 -15.29 -19.12 -24.27
C LEU A 520 -16.09 -17.83 -24.07
N ALA A 521 -15.55 -16.67 -24.45
CA ALA A 521 -16.29 -15.40 -24.35
C ALA A 521 -17.56 -15.42 -25.22
N GLU A 522 -17.46 -15.86 -26.47
CA GLU A 522 -18.60 -16.03 -27.38
C GLU A 522 -19.63 -17.03 -26.81
N TYR A 523 -19.16 -18.13 -26.20
CA TYR A 523 -20.04 -19.07 -25.54
C TYR A 523 -20.82 -18.44 -24.38
N TYR A 524 -20.22 -17.55 -23.58
CA TYR A 524 -20.97 -16.80 -22.55
C TYR A 524 -22.05 -15.94 -23.18
N ASP A 525 -21.75 -15.26 -24.29
CA ASP A 525 -22.73 -14.42 -24.99
C ASP A 525 -23.91 -15.22 -25.54
N GLN A 526 -23.63 -16.34 -26.21
CA GLN A 526 -24.67 -17.24 -26.74
C GLN A 526 -25.57 -17.83 -25.64
N ARG A 527 -25.07 -17.97 -24.41
CA ARG A 527 -25.78 -18.64 -23.30
C ARG A 527 -26.49 -17.68 -22.35
N LEU A 528 -25.96 -16.48 -22.16
CA LEU A 528 -26.38 -15.55 -21.10
C LEU A 528 -26.85 -14.20 -21.63
N VAL A 529 -26.38 -13.77 -22.81
CA VAL A 529 -26.66 -12.45 -23.37
C VAL A 529 -27.84 -12.53 -24.34
N LYS A 530 -28.72 -11.52 -24.29
CA LYS A 530 -29.84 -11.42 -25.24
C LYS A 530 -29.33 -11.22 -26.67
N PRO A 531 -29.95 -11.82 -27.70
CA PRO A 531 -29.49 -11.70 -29.09
C PRO A 531 -29.34 -10.26 -29.61
N GLU A 532 -30.19 -9.35 -29.14
CA GLU A 532 -30.14 -7.91 -29.44
C GLU A 532 -28.85 -7.21 -28.98
N LEU A 533 -28.10 -7.80 -28.03
CA LEU A 533 -26.83 -7.28 -27.52
C LEU A 533 -25.60 -8.02 -28.09
N TRP A 534 -25.78 -9.03 -28.96
CA TRP A 534 -24.64 -9.77 -29.52
C TRP A 534 -23.75 -8.91 -30.42
N GLY A 535 -24.28 -7.82 -31.00
CA GLY A 535 -23.48 -6.86 -31.78
C GLY A 535 -22.58 -5.95 -30.93
N ALA A 536 -22.70 -5.99 -29.59
CA ALA A 536 -21.89 -5.22 -28.67
C ALA A 536 -20.68 -5.99 -28.10
N GLY A 537 -20.66 -7.32 -28.27
CA GLY A 537 -19.62 -8.24 -27.76
C GLY A 537 -18.37 -8.32 -28.60
#